data_AF-A0A0C4DGG4-F1
#
_entry.id   AF-A0A0C4DGG4-F1
#
_cell.length_a   1.000
_cell.length_b   1.000
_cell.length_c   1.000
_cell.angle_alpha   90.00
_cell.angle_beta   90.00
_cell.angle_gamma   90.00
#
_symmetry.space_group_name_H-M   'P 1'
#
loop_
_entity.id
_entity.type
_entity.pdbx_description
1 polymer ?
#
loop_
_entity_poly.entity_id
_entity_poly.type
_entity_poly.pdbx_seq_one_letter_code
_entity_poly.pdbx_strand_id
1 'polypeptide(L)'
;EHSIKATLIWRLFFLIMFLTIIVCGMVAALSAIRANCHQEPSVCLQAACPESWIGFQRKCFYFSDDTKNWTSSQRFCDSQDADLAQVESFQELVSYPGSRRVCLFE
;
A
#
# COMPACT_ATOMS: atom_id res chain seq x y z
N GLU A 1 -4.46 54.85 3.44
CA GLU A 1 -4.22 53.85 4.50
C GLU A 1 -5.44 52.95 4.78
N HIS A 2 -6.57 53.48 5.27
CA HIS A 2 -7.71 52.67 5.77
C HIS A 2 -8.39 51.75 4.72
N SER A 3 -8.54 52.24 3.48
CA SER A 3 -9.17 51.44 2.40
C SER A 3 -8.28 50.29 1.90
N ILE A 4 -6.95 50.46 1.95
CA ILE A 4 -5.99 49.46 1.44
C ILE A 4 -5.92 48.27 2.38
N LYS A 5 -5.90 48.52 3.70
CA LYS A 5 -5.94 47.46 4.72
C LYS A 5 -7.22 46.62 4.60
N ALA A 6 -8.37 47.26 4.36
CA ALA A 6 -9.64 46.55 4.14
C ALA A 6 -9.60 45.66 2.88
N THR A 7 -9.04 46.14 1.77
CA THR A 7 -8.85 45.34 0.55
C THR A 7 -7.86 44.18 0.77
N LEU A 8 -6.77 44.41 1.50
CA LEU A 8 -5.80 43.36 1.84
C LEU A 8 -6.43 42.29 2.74
N ILE A 9 -7.22 42.69 3.74
CA ILE A 9 -7.96 41.78 4.63
C ILE A 9 -8.92 40.91 3.81
N TRP A 10 -9.69 41.50 2.90
CA TRP A 10 -10.62 40.76 2.05
C TRP A 10 -9.91 39.79 1.10
N ARG A 11 -8.79 40.22 0.51
CA ARG A 11 -7.95 39.36 -0.32
C ARG A 11 -7.38 38.18 0.47
N LEU A 12 -6.86 38.43 1.68
CA LEU A 12 -6.33 37.37 2.55
C LEU A 12 -7.44 36.41 3.00
N PHE A 13 -8.62 36.92 3.33
CA PHE A 13 -9.77 36.09 3.71
C PHE A 13 -10.16 35.11 2.60
N PHE A 14 -10.28 35.59 1.35
CA PHE A 14 -10.60 34.70 0.22
C PHE A 14 -9.49 33.72 -0.11
N LEU A 15 -8.23 34.13 -0.02
CA LEU A 15 -7.10 33.23 -0.23
C LEU A 15 -7.08 32.12 0.81
N ILE A 16 -7.27 32.45 2.09
CA ILE A 16 -7.33 31.47 3.18
C ILE A 16 -8.53 30.53 2.97
N MET A 17 -9.72 31.07 2.68
CA MET A 17 -10.91 30.26 2.40
C MET A 17 -10.65 29.25 1.26
N PHE A 18 -10.06 29.69 0.15
CA PHE A 18 -9.75 28.81 -0.96
C PHE A 18 -8.71 27.73 -0.59
N LEU A 19 -7.64 28.09 0.13
CA LEU A 19 -6.63 27.14 0.59
C LEU A 19 -7.22 26.09 1.54
N THR A 20 -8.11 26.50 2.45
CA THR A 20 -8.77 25.55 3.37
C THR A 20 -9.65 24.55 2.62
N ILE A 21 -10.40 24.99 1.60
CA ILE A 21 -11.22 24.10 0.77
C ILE A 21 -10.34 23.08 0.04
N ILE A 22 -9.21 23.50 -0.53
CA ILE A 22 -8.26 22.61 -1.20
C ILE A 22 -7.71 21.58 -0.22
N VAL A 23 -7.22 22.02 0.94
CA VAL A 23 -6.64 21.12 1.95
C VAL A 23 -7.68 20.11 2.45
N CYS A 24 -8.90 20.55 2.77
CA CYS A 24 -9.99 19.66 3.15
C CYS A 24 -10.33 18.67 2.04
N GLY A 25 -10.36 19.11 0.78
CA GLY A 25 -10.59 18.24 -0.38
C GLY A 25 -9.49 17.19 -0.54
N MET A 26 -8.22 17.58 -0.37
CA MET A 26 -7.08 16.66 -0.42
C MET A 26 -7.10 15.66 0.73
N VAL A 27 -7.41 16.09 1.96
CA VAL A 27 -7.56 15.20 3.12
C VAL A 27 -8.73 14.24 2.91
N ALA A 28 -9.86 14.72 2.39
CA ALA A 28 -11.01 13.89 2.05
C ALA A 28 -10.63 12.87 0.97
N ALA A 29 -9.93 13.28 -0.09
CA ALA A 29 -9.45 12.37 -1.14
C ALA A 29 -8.46 11.34 -0.59
N LEU A 30 -7.49 11.72 0.24
CA LEU A 30 -6.55 10.81 0.89
C LEU A 30 -7.25 9.83 1.84
N SER A 31 -8.24 10.31 2.61
CA SER A 31 -9.04 9.47 3.49
C SER A 31 -9.95 8.53 2.69
N ALA A 32 -10.50 8.98 1.56
CA ALA A 32 -11.29 8.18 0.65
C ALA A 32 -10.42 7.13 -0.06
N ILE A 33 -9.17 7.43 -0.42
CA ILE A 33 -8.22 6.42 -0.93
C ILE A 33 -8.00 5.30 0.09
N ARG A 34 -7.94 5.64 1.40
CA ARG A 34 -7.84 4.65 2.48
C ARG A 34 -9.16 3.94 2.77
N ALA A 35 -10.30 4.58 2.51
CA ALA A 35 -11.64 4.06 2.82
C ALA A 35 -12.33 3.35 1.62
N ASN A 36 -11.85 3.51 0.40
CA ASN A 36 -12.44 2.96 -0.84
C ASN A 36 -12.12 1.48 -1.09
N CYS A 37 -11.95 0.67 -0.05
CA CYS A 37 -11.99 -0.79 -0.19
C CYS A 37 -13.42 -1.32 -0.43
N HIS A 38 -14.24 -0.64 -1.25
CA HIS A 38 -15.64 -1.01 -1.42
C HIS A 38 -16.32 -0.81 -2.78
N GLN A 39 -15.71 -0.20 -3.82
CA GLN A 39 -16.48 0.03 -5.07
C GLN A 39 -15.76 -0.20 -6.42
N GLU A 40 -14.44 -0.43 -6.51
CA GLU A 40 -13.83 -0.98 -7.74
C GLU A 40 -12.77 -2.05 -7.41
N PRO A 41 -12.94 -3.31 -7.86
CA PRO A 41 -12.08 -4.43 -7.45
C PRO A 41 -10.63 -4.31 -7.92
N SER A 42 -10.33 -3.50 -8.93
CA SER A 42 -9.00 -3.46 -9.56
C SER A 42 -7.98 -2.63 -8.80
N VAL A 43 -8.40 -1.67 -7.96
CA VAL A 43 -7.49 -0.72 -7.31
C VAL A 43 -7.18 -1.07 -5.84
N CYS A 44 -7.98 -1.95 -5.22
CA CYS A 44 -7.76 -2.42 -3.83
C CYS A 44 -7.23 -3.87 -3.74
N LEU A 45 -6.93 -4.52 -4.87
CA LEU A 45 -6.45 -5.92 -4.89
C LEU A 45 -4.97 -6.09 -4.52
N GLN A 46 -4.25 -5.00 -4.29
CA GLN A 46 -3.11 -5.03 -3.40
C GLN A 46 -3.66 -5.01 -1.97
N ALA A 47 -3.94 -6.20 -1.43
CA ALA A 47 -3.71 -6.41 0.00
C ALA A 47 -2.37 -5.72 0.30
N ALA A 48 -2.33 -4.76 1.22
CA ALA A 48 -1.15 -3.96 1.50
C ALA A 48 0.02 -4.90 1.85
N CYS A 49 0.75 -5.33 0.82
CA CYS A 49 1.90 -6.18 0.99
C CYS A 49 2.97 -5.31 1.66
N PRO A 50 3.80 -5.90 2.53
CA PRO A 50 4.90 -5.15 3.14
C PRO A 50 5.81 -4.54 2.06
N GLU A 51 6.58 -3.52 2.43
CA GLU A 51 7.56 -2.94 1.50
C GLU A 51 8.51 -4.03 0.97
N SER A 52 8.82 -3.97 -0.33
CA SER A 52 9.60 -4.99 -1.05
C SER A 52 8.92 -6.35 -1.26
N TRP A 53 7.58 -6.41 -1.21
CA TRP A 53 6.80 -7.60 -1.57
C TRP A 53 5.94 -7.36 -2.81
N ILE A 54 5.77 -8.39 -3.61
CA ILE A 54 4.99 -8.36 -4.85
C ILE A 54 3.58 -8.92 -4.58
N GLY A 55 2.55 -8.09 -4.78
CA GLY A 55 1.16 -8.50 -4.63
C GLY A 55 0.59 -9.10 -5.93
N PHE A 56 0.12 -10.34 -5.89
CA PHE A 56 -0.57 -10.98 -7.02
C PHE A 56 -1.67 -11.93 -6.52
N GLN A 57 -2.86 -11.90 -7.13
CA GLN A 57 -4.00 -12.78 -6.81
C GLN A 57 -4.33 -12.86 -5.30
N ARG A 58 -4.31 -11.71 -4.60
CA ARG A 58 -4.53 -11.59 -3.14
C ARG A 58 -3.48 -12.29 -2.27
N LYS A 59 -2.32 -12.59 -2.84
CA LYS A 59 -1.13 -13.09 -2.14
C LYS A 59 0.02 -12.10 -2.30
N CYS A 60 0.95 -12.12 -1.35
CA CYS A 60 2.17 -11.34 -1.31
C CYS A 60 3.35 -12.29 -1.44
N PHE A 61 4.24 -11.99 -2.38
CA PHE A 61 5.41 -12.79 -2.71
C PHE A 61 6.67 -12.01 -2.37
N TYR A 62 7.57 -12.62 -1.63
CA TYR A 62 8.91 -12.09 -1.36
C TYR A 62 9.92 -12.88 -2.16
N PHE A 63 10.69 -12.20 -3.01
CA PHE A 63 11.79 -12.81 -3.77
C PHE A 63 13.11 -12.41 -3.12
N SER A 64 13.86 -13.39 -2.63
CA SER A 64 15.22 -13.17 -2.16
C SER A 64 16.19 -13.32 -3.32
N ASP A 65 17.04 -12.32 -3.52
CA ASP A 65 18.17 -12.39 -4.46
C ASP A 65 19.34 -13.25 -3.90
N ASP A 66 19.32 -13.50 -2.59
CA ASP A 66 20.32 -14.34 -1.94
C ASP A 66 19.97 -15.83 -2.06
N THR A 67 20.93 -16.63 -2.53
CA THR A 67 20.95 -18.09 -2.36
C THR A 67 21.27 -18.43 -0.91
N LYS A 68 20.24 -18.68 -0.10
CA LYS A 68 20.38 -19.09 1.30
C LYS A 68 20.09 -20.58 1.45
N ASN A 69 20.80 -21.25 2.36
CA ASN A 69 20.46 -22.63 2.75
C ASN A 69 19.00 -22.70 3.20
N TRP A 70 18.30 -23.78 2.85
CA TRP A 70 16.87 -23.98 3.16
C TRP A 70 16.49 -23.61 4.60
N THR A 71 17.29 -24.04 5.58
CA THR A 71 17.04 -23.74 7.01
C THR A 71 17.08 -22.24 7.32
N SER A 72 17.97 -21.48 6.67
CA SER A 72 18.07 -20.04 6.84
C SER A 72 16.90 -19.32 6.16
N SER A 73 16.50 -19.78 4.97
CA SER A 73 15.34 -19.26 4.23
C SER A 73 14.05 -19.49 5.01
N GLN A 74 13.86 -20.69 5.58
CA GLN A 74 12.69 -21.01 6.40
C GLN A 74 12.60 -20.08 7.62
N ARG A 75 13.70 -19.94 8.38
CA ARG A 75 13.72 -19.04 9.55
C ARG A 75 13.42 -17.59 9.18
N PHE A 76 13.89 -17.14 8.02
CA PHE A 76 13.57 -15.81 7.54
C PHE A 76 12.07 -15.65 7.26
N CYS A 77 11.46 -16.61 6.56
CA CYS A 77 10.03 -16.56 6.23
C CYS A 77 9.14 -16.64 7.47
N ASP A 78 9.49 -17.51 8.41
CA ASP A 78 8.83 -17.59 9.71
C ASP A 78 8.89 -16.23 10.44
N SER A 79 10.02 -15.51 10.36
CA SER A 79 10.16 -14.16 10.96
C SER A 79 9.30 -13.08 10.29
N GLN A 80 8.80 -13.33 9.08
CA GLN A 80 7.96 -12.42 8.29
C GLN A 80 6.48 -12.83 8.29
N ASP A 81 6.09 -13.80 9.11
CA ASP A 81 4.77 -14.45 9.09
C ASP A 81 4.39 -14.92 7.67
N ALA A 82 5.34 -15.58 7.00
CA ALA A 82 5.21 -16.04 5.62
C ALA A 82 5.66 -17.48 5.48
N ASP A 83 5.08 -18.19 4.51
CA ASP A 83 5.46 -19.57 4.22
C ASP A 83 6.58 -19.59 3.18
N LEU A 84 7.59 -20.43 3.41
CA LEU A 84 8.57 -20.75 2.39
C LEU A 84 7.91 -21.61 1.30
N ALA A 85 7.89 -21.13 0.06
CA ALA A 85 7.40 -21.93 -1.05
C ALA A 85 8.34 -23.11 -1.32
N GLN A 86 7.78 -24.32 -1.25
CA GLN A 86 8.40 -25.53 -1.81
C GLN A 86 7.52 -25.97 -2.97
N VAL A 87 7.68 -25.32 -4.12
CA VAL A 87 6.70 -25.43 -5.19
C VAL A 87 7.39 -25.53 -6.54
N GLU A 88 6.92 -26.46 -7.37
CA GLU A 88 7.44 -26.72 -8.72
C GLU A 88 6.91 -25.71 -9.75
N SER A 89 5.79 -25.02 -9.48
CA SER A 89 5.20 -24.05 -10.40
C SER A 89 4.41 -22.90 -9.76
N PHE A 90 4.43 -21.72 -10.38
CA PHE A 90 3.69 -20.55 -9.91
C PHE A 90 2.16 -20.78 -9.79
N GLN A 91 1.59 -21.65 -10.62
CA GLN A 91 0.16 -22.00 -10.59
C GLN A 91 -0.24 -22.62 -9.24
N GLU A 92 0.62 -23.48 -8.69
CA GLU A 92 0.40 -24.16 -7.42
C GLU A 92 0.41 -23.14 -6.27
N LEU A 93 1.35 -22.17 -6.29
CA LEU A 93 1.43 -21.08 -5.31
C LEU A 93 0.15 -20.26 -5.22
N VAL A 94 -0.47 -19.96 -6.36
CA VAL A 94 -1.72 -19.20 -6.41
C VAL A 94 -2.89 -20.03 -5.85
N SER A 95 -2.87 -21.34 -6.06
CA SER A 95 -3.92 -22.27 -5.64
C SER A 95 -3.85 -22.67 -4.15
N TYR A 96 -2.67 -22.60 -3.51
CA TYR A 96 -2.47 -23.10 -2.15
C TYR A 96 -3.42 -22.43 -1.11
N PRO A 97 -4.29 -23.21 -0.44
CA PRO A 97 -5.16 -22.70 0.62
C PRO A 97 -4.39 -22.73 1.95
N GLY A 98 -3.76 -21.62 2.32
CA GLY A 98 -3.04 -21.56 3.60
C GLY A 98 -2.51 -20.18 3.89
N SER A 99 -1.63 -19.67 3.01
CA SER A 99 -0.95 -18.40 3.27
C SER A 99 -1.16 -17.33 2.22
N ARG A 100 -1.40 -16.12 2.74
CA ARG A 100 -1.40 -14.88 1.97
C ARG A 100 0.02 -14.37 1.71
N ARG A 101 1.03 -14.79 2.48
CA ARG A 101 2.43 -14.38 2.31
C ARG A 101 3.30 -15.58 2.01
N VAL A 102 4.14 -15.46 0.98
CA VAL A 102 4.94 -16.54 0.45
C VAL A 102 6.34 -16.02 0.13
N CYS A 103 7.38 -16.72 0.58
CA CYS A 103 8.75 -16.49 0.17
C CYS A 103 9.18 -17.38 -0.99
N LEU A 104 10.01 -16.83 -1.86
CA LEU A 104 10.62 -17.48 -3.00
C LEU A 104 12.13 -17.27 -2.88
N PHE A 105 12.85 -18.36 -2.68
CA PHE A 105 14.32 -18.41 -2.63
C PHE A 105 14.79 -19.33 -3.77
N GLU A 106 15.86 -18.92 -4.45
CA GLU A 106 16.59 -19.74 -5.42
C GLU A 106 17.49 -20.78 -4.74
#